data_AF-A0A3B9TRR9-F1
#
_entry.id   AF-A0A3B9TRR9-F1
#
_cell.length_a   1.000
_cell.length_b   1.000
_cell.length_c   1.000
_cell.angle_alpha   90.00
_cell.angle_beta   90.00
_cell.angle_gamma   90.00
#
_symmetry.space_group_name_H-M   'P 1'
#
loop_
_entity.id
_entity.type
_entity.pdbx_description
1 polymer ?
#
loop_
_entity_poly.entity_id
_entity_poly.type
_entity_poly.pdbx_seq_one_letter_code
_entity_poly.pdbx_strand_id
1 'polypeptide(L)'
;TVNEVAEHPQVGKFYPALKDAALSHSDFVMRNKATVVGNLCSAVPSGDMIAPCCVHEGVMHLVGPAGQRKVPVMEFITGPRKNVLQKGEIVKSVEFPLPKGHSAGCYLKLGRRNALDLAQVG
;
A
#
# COMPACT_ATOMS: atom_id res chain seq x y z
N THR A 1 -8.91 4.02 5.85
CA THR A 1 -7.70 4.07 6.70
C THR A 1 -7.00 2.71 6.63
N VAL A 2 -5.81 2.55 7.22
CA VAL A 2 -5.12 1.25 7.22
C VAL A 2 -5.90 0.22 8.05
N ASN A 3 -6.52 0.61 9.16
CA ASN A 3 -7.37 -0.30 9.94
C ASN A 3 -8.60 -0.75 9.15
N GLU A 4 -9.28 0.16 8.45
CA GLU A 4 -10.41 -0.22 7.58
C GLU A 4 -10.02 -1.27 6.54
N VAL A 5 -8.80 -1.17 5.98
CA VAL A 5 -8.28 -2.18 5.03
C VAL A 5 -7.97 -3.50 5.74
N ALA A 6 -7.36 -3.46 6.91
CA ALA A 6 -7.03 -4.67 7.69
C ALA A 6 -8.28 -5.45 8.14
N GLU A 7 -9.37 -4.74 8.42
CA GLU A 7 -10.63 -5.30 8.91
C GLU A 7 -11.59 -5.68 7.76
N HIS A 8 -11.34 -5.22 6.54
CA HIS A 8 -12.25 -5.45 5.42
C HIS A 8 -12.33 -6.95 5.05
N PRO A 9 -13.53 -7.58 5.05
CA PRO A 9 -13.66 -9.01 4.84
C PRO A 9 -13.11 -9.49 3.48
N GLN A 10 -13.31 -8.70 2.42
CA GLN A 10 -12.78 -9.05 1.10
C GLN A 10 -11.25 -8.96 1.04
N VAL A 11 -10.63 -8.06 1.82
CA VAL A 11 -9.17 -7.95 1.88
C VAL A 11 -8.60 -9.17 2.58
N GLY A 12 -9.19 -9.59 3.70
CA GLY A 12 -8.79 -10.83 4.36
C GLY A 12 -8.97 -12.09 3.50
N LYS A 13 -9.99 -12.12 2.62
CA LYS A 13 -10.27 -13.26 1.75
C LYS A 13 -9.37 -13.32 0.52
N PHE A 14 -9.17 -12.19 -0.17
CA PHE A 14 -8.51 -12.16 -1.48
C PHE A 14 -7.08 -11.62 -1.42
N TYR A 15 -6.75 -10.79 -0.44
CA TYR A 15 -5.45 -10.11 -0.35
C TYR A 15 -4.81 -10.28 1.04
N PRO A 16 -4.56 -11.53 1.51
CA PRO A 16 -4.04 -11.80 2.84
C PRO A 16 -2.68 -11.11 3.11
N ALA A 17 -1.78 -11.02 2.11
CA ALA A 17 -0.52 -10.30 2.26
C ALA A 17 -0.72 -8.79 2.52
N LEU A 18 -1.71 -8.16 1.89
CA LEU A 18 -2.06 -6.76 2.15
C LEU A 18 -2.62 -6.58 3.57
N LYS A 19 -3.44 -7.54 4.04
CA LYS A 19 -3.93 -7.55 5.42
C LYS A 19 -2.78 -7.68 6.43
N ASP A 20 -1.88 -8.63 6.21
CA ASP A 20 -0.72 -8.86 7.08
C ASP A 20 0.16 -7.61 7.18
N ALA A 21 0.45 -6.99 6.04
CA ALA A 21 1.16 -5.72 5.99
C ALA A 21 0.41 -4.62 6.76
N ALA A 22 -0.90 -4.49 6.55
CA ALA A 22 -1.74 -3.52 7.25
C ALA A 22 -1.67 -3.71 8.77
N LEU A 23 -1.76 -4.94 9.27
CA LEU A 23 -1.67 -5.23 10.70
C LEU A 23 -0.27 -4.99 11.28
N SER A 24 0.78 -5.21 10.48
CA SER A 24 2.18 -4.95 10.86
C SER A 24 2.57 -3.47 10.85
N HIS A 25 1.71 -2.61 10.27
CA HIS A 25 1.99 -1.19 10.13
C HIS A 25 1.80 -0.46 11.47
N SER A 26 2.93 0.02 12.03
CA SER A 26 2.95 0.88 13.22
C SER A 26 2.18 0.29 14.42
N ASP A 27 1.13 0.96 14.88
CA ASP A 27 0.18 0.51 15.90
C ASP A 27 -1.26 0.82 15.47
N PHE A 28 -2.24 0.41 16.29
CA PHE A 28 -3.65 0.61 16.01
C PHE A 28 -4.05 2.09 15.85
N VAL A 29 -3.49 2.99 16.68
CA VAL A 29 -3.87 4.42 16.69
C VAL A 29 -3.37 5.11 15.42
N MET A 30 -2.13 4.82 15.02
CA MET A 30 -1.53 5.35 13.80
C MET A 30 -2.28 4.83 12.57
N ARG A 31 -2.71 3.57 12.57
CA ARG A 31 -3.50 2.99 11.46
C ARG A 31 -4.88 3.61 11.26
N ASN A 32 -5.47 4.20 12.30
CA ASN A 32 -6.72 4.96 12.19
C ASN A 32 -6.54 6.29 11.42
N LYS A 33 -5.31 6.81 11.31
CA LYS A 33 -5.02 8.03 10.54
C LYS A 33 -4.31 7.73 9.22
N ALA A 34 -3.49 6.69 9.19
CA ALA A 34 -2.76 6.30 8.01
C ALA A 34 -3.71 5.81 6.90
N THR A 35 -3.30 6.00 5.65
CA THR A 35 -3.97 5.47 4.47
C THR A 35 -2.98 4.68 3.62
N VAL A 36 -3.48 3.67 2.90
CA VAL A 36 -2.66 2.88 1.96
C VAL A 36 -2.06 3.78 0.88
N VAL A 37 -2.88 4.64 0.30
CA VAL A 37 -2.45 5.64 -0.69
C VAL A 37 -1.39 6.59 -0.12
N GLY A 38 -1.58 7.09 1.10
CA GLY A 38 -0.61 7.96 1.75
C GLY A 38 0.74 7.26 2.01
N ASN A 39 0.71 5.98 2.36
CA ASN A 39 1.92 5.16 2.50
C ASN A 39 2.69 5.05 1.17
N LEU A 40 1.98 4.73 0.08
CA LEU A 40 2.55 4.67 -1.28
C LEU A 40 3.10 6.03 -1.75
N CYS A 41 2.34 7.11 -1.54
CA CYS A 41 2.76 8.47 -1.88
C CYS A 41 4.01 8.94 -1.11
N SER A 42 4.18 8.48 0.14
CA SER A 42 5.37 8.81 0.94
C SER A 42 6.66 8.25 0.31
N ALA A 43 6.56 7.18 -0.48
CA ALA A 43 7.65 6.56 -1.23
C ALA A 43 8.90 6.27 -0.37
N VAL A 44 8.69 5.92 0.91
CA VAL A 44 9.78 5.52 1.80
C VAL A 44 10.08 4.04 1.53
N PRO A 45 11.34 3.64 1.29
CA PRO A 45 11.67 2.25 0.96
C PRO A 45 11.20 1.21 1.98
N SER A 46 11.11 1.58 3.27
CA SER A 46 10.60 0.73 4.36
C SER A 46 9.07 0.76 4.51
N GLY A 47 8.34 1.24 3.50
CA GLY A 47 6.89 1.39 3.55
C GLY A 47 6.17 0.06 3.46
N ASP A 48 5.52 -0.34 4.56
CA ASP A 48 4.88 -1.66 4.67
C ASP A 48 3.82 -1.94 3.58
N MET A 49 3.17 -0.91 3.03
CA MET A 49 2.14 -1.11 2.00
C MET A 49 2.72 -1.29 0.59
N ILE A 50 3.99 -0.98 0.35
CA ILE A 50 4.56 -0.92 -1.00
C ILE A 50 4.61 -2.32 -1.60
N ALA A 51 5.32 -3.25 -0.97
CA ALA A 51 5.54 -4.60 -1.52
C ALA A 51 4.22 -5.37 -1.77
N PRO A 52 3.24 -5.42 -0.84
CA PRO A 52 1.95 -6.07 -1.10
C PRO A 52 1.18 -5.42 -2.26
N CYS A 53 1.21 -4.08 -2.36
CA CYS A 53 0.53 -3.41 -3.47
C CYS A 53 1.22 -3.68 -4.82
N CYS A 54 2.54 -3.83 -4.83
CA CYS A 54 3.30 -4.23 -6.01
C CYS A 54 2.98 -5.66 -6.45
N VAL A 55 3.03 -6.63 -5.52
CA VAL A 55 2.78 -8.06 -5.80
C VAL A 55 1.35 -8.29 -6.28
N HIS A 56 0.39 -7.53 -5.78
CA HIS A 56 -1.00 -7.58 -6.24
C HIS A 56 -1.28 -6.70 -7.46
N GLU A 57 -0.25 -6.24 -8.17
CA GLU A 57 -0.39 -5.46 -9.42
C GLU A 57 -1.32 -4.25 -9.27
N GLY A 58 -1.21 -3.57 -8.12
CA GLY A 58 -2.05 -2.41 -7.82
C GLY A 58 -1.90 -1.32 -8.88
N VAL A 59 -3.00 -0.64 -9.18
CA VAL A 59 -3.05 0.48 -10.12
C VAL A 59 -3.50 1.74 -9.40
N MET A 60 -2.64 2.76 -9.40
CA MET A 60 -2.88 4.07 -8.82
C MET A 60 -3.71 4.91 -9.79
N HIS A 61 -4.83 5.45 -9.31
CA HIS A 61 -5.68 6.38 -10.05
C HIS A 61 -5.39 7.80 -9.62
N LEU A 62 -4.79 8.57 -10.51
CA LEU A 62 -4.38 9.95 -10.29
C LEU A 62 -5.40 10.89 -10.91
N VAL A 63 -5.62 12.02 -10.24
CA VAL A 63 -6.49 13.11 -10.70
C VAL A 63 -5.73 14.42 -10.53
N GLY A 64 -5.75 15.26 -11.54
CA GLY A 64 -5.14 16.59 -11.50
C GLY A 64 -5.76 17.55 -12.51
N PRO A 65 -5.17 18.75 -12.68
CA PRO A 65 -5.71 19.79 -13.57
C PRO A 65 -5.82 19.36 -15.03
N ALA A 66 -4.96 18.44 -15.47
CA ALA A 66 -4.94 17.92 -16.84
C ALA A 66 -5.87 16.70 -17.05
N GLY A 67 -6.65 16.31 -16.04
CA GLY A 67 -7.56 15.16 -16.11
C GLY A 67 -7.15 13.99 -15.21
N GLN A 68 -7.43 12.78 -15.64
CA GLN A 68 -7.21 11.56 -14.87
C GLN A 68 -6.27 10.61 -15.63
N ARG A 69 -5.41 9.90 -14.89
CA ARG A 69 -4.55 8.85 -15.45
C ARG A 69 -4.35 7.72 -14.46
N LYS A 70 -3.99 6.55 -15.00
CA LYS A 70 -3.67 5.36 -14.22
C LYS A 70 -2.17 5.08 -14.30
N VAL A 71 -1.58 4.67 -13.19
CA VAL A 71 -0.15 4.30 -13.12
C VAL A 71 -0.02 3.00 -12.30
N PRO A 72 0.64 1.96 -12.81
CA PRO A 72 0.96 0.77 -12.01
C PRO A 72 1.76 1.16 -10.77
N VAL A 73 1.49 0.54 -9.61
CA VAL A 73 2.24 0.82 -8.37
C VAL A 73 3.74 0.58 -8.56
N MET A 74 4.11 -0.43 -9.34
CA MET A 74 5.51 -0.73 -9.72
C MET A 74 6.22 0.40 -10.47
N GLU A 75 5.47 1.27 -11.16
CA GLU A 75 6.00 2.41 -11.92
C GLU A 75 5.80 3.74 -11.19
N PHE A 76 5.01 3.75 -10.10
CA PHE A 76 4.65 4.97 -9.40
C PHE A 76 5.81 5.52 -8.57
N ILE A 77 6.60 4.65 -7.92
CA ILE A 77 7.74 5.03 -7.07
C ILE A 77 9.02 4.96 -7.91
N THR A 78 9.69 6.09 -8.10
CA THR A 78 10.90 6.20 -8.93
C THR A 78 12.18 6.29 -8.11
N GLY A 79 12.06 6.37 -6.78
CA GLY A 79 13.17 6.34 -5.84
C GLY A 79 12.72 6.73 -4.43
N PRO A 80 13.66 6.75 -3.46
CA PRO A 80 13.34 7.14 -2.09
C PRO A 80 12.73 8.55 -2.05
N ARG A 81 11.52 8.66 -1.49
CA ARG A 81 10.74 9.90 -1.39
C ARG A 81 10.42 10.55 -2.75
N LYS A 82 10.47 9.77 -3.84
CA LYS A 82 10.21 10.23 -5.20
C LYS A 82 9.16 9.35 -5.85
N ASN A 83 8.19 10.00 -6.49
CA ASN A 83 7.13 9.35 -7.25
C ASN A 83 6.81 10.16 -8.52
N VAL A 84 5.92 9.65 -9.34
CA VAL A 84 5.57 10.25 -10.65
C VAL A 84 4.54 11.38 -10.60
N LEU A 85 4.05 11.77 -9.40
CA LEU A 85 3.04 12.82 -9.27
C LEU A 85 3.56 14.15 -9.81
N GLN A 86 2.75 14.78 -10.64
CA GLN A 86 2.98 16.14 -11.12
C GLN A 86 2.34 17.15 -10.17
N LYS A 87 2.74 18.42 -10.30
CA LYS A 87 2.18 19.50 -9.48
C LYS A 87 0.66 19.59 -9.68
N GLY A 88 -0.07 19.53 -8.57
CA GLY A 88 -1.54 19.57 -8.57
C GLY A 88 -2.20 18.20 -8.79
N GLU A 89 -1.45 17.13 -9.02
CA GLU A 89 -2.00 15.77 -9.01
C GLU A 89 -2.17 15.26 -7.57
N ILE A 90 -3.26 14.52 -7.36
CA ILE A 90 -3.51 13.72 -6.17
C ILE A 90 -3.81 12.28 -6.59
N VAL A 91 -3.50 11.33 -5.72
CA VAL A 91 -3.96 9.95 -5.90
C VAL A 91 -5.33 9.82 -5.27
N LYS A 92 -6.33 9.47 -6.07
CA LYS A 92 -7.71 9.27 -5.64
C LYS A 92 -7.93 7.89 -5.02
N SER A 93 -7.36 6.87 -5.65
CA SER A 93 -7.55 5.47 -5.22
C SER A 93 -6.43 4.58 -5.74
N VAL A 94 -6.31 3.40 -5.12
CA VAL A 94 -5.57 2.26 -5.65
C VAL A 94 -6.56 1.13 -5.91
N GLU A 95 -6.47 0.50 -7.08
CA GLU A 95 -7.31 -0.61 -7.51
C GLU A 95 -6.45 -1.88 -7.60
N PHE A 96 -7.00 -3.02 -7.19
CA PHE A 96 -6.33 -4.32 -7.27
C PHE A 96 -7.17 -5.28 -8.12
N PRO A 97 -6.57 -5.98 -9.09
CA PRO A 97 -7.26 -7.05 -9.80
C PRO A 97 -7.56 -8.21 -8.85
N LEU A 98 -8.74 -8.83 -9.01
CA LEU A 98 -9.08 -10.03 -8.27
C LEU A 98 -8.11 -11.17 -8.61
N PRO A 99 -7.49 -11.83 -7.61
CA PRO A 99 -6.65 -12.99 -7.85
C PRO A 99 -7.44 -14.11 -8.53
N LYS A 100 -6.82 -14.78 -9.50
CA LYS A 100 -7.43 -15.88 -10.25
C LYS A 100 -7.14 -17.22 -9.58
N GLY A 101 -8.11 -18.13 -9.61
CA GLY A 101 -7.95 -19.50 -9.12
C GLY A 101 -7.74 -19.58 -7.60
N HIS A 102 -7.00 -20.61 -7.17
CA HIS A 102 -6.62 -20.79 -5.77
C HIS A 102 -5.34 -20.00 -5.46
N SER A 103 -5.50 -18.82 -4.86
CA SER A 103 -4.38 -17.96 -4.47
C SER A 103 -4.25 -17.84 -2.96
N ALA A 104 -3.01 -17.73 -2.48
CA ALA A 104 -2.69 -17.37 -1.11
C ALA A 104 -1.46 -16.45 -1.10
N GLY A 105 -1.24 -15.77 0.00
CA GLY A 105 -0.07 -14.92 0.19
C GLY A 105 0.05 -14.48 1.65
N CYS A 106 1.24 -14.07 2.05
CA CYS A 106 1.48 -13.47 3.35
C CYS A 106 2.52 -12.36 3.22
N TYR A 107 2.57 -11.48 4.21
CA TYR A 107 3.62 -10.47 4.35
C TYR A 107 4.34 -10.68 5.68
N LEU A 108 5.67 -10.69 5.64
CA LEU A 108 6.50 -10.89 6.81
C LEU A 108 7.45 -9.71 6.96
N LYS A 109 7.29 -8.97 8.06
CA LYS A 109 8.13 -7.84 8.38
C LYS A 109 9.25 -8.25 9.32
N LEU A 110 10.50 -8.05 8.90
CA LEU A 110 11.64 -8.08 9.80
C LEU A 110 11.78 -6.72 10.49
N GLY A 111 11.41 -6.67 11.76
CA GLY A 111 11.59 -5.52 12.66
C GLY A 111 12.40 -5.90 13.91
N ARG A 112 12.89 -4.89 14.63
CA ARG A 112 13.48 -5.02 15.97
C ARG A 112 12.41 -5.13 17.06
N ARG A 113 11.19 -4.64 16.79
CA ARG A 113 10.05 -4.65 17.72
C ARG A 113 8.78 -5.06 16.97
N ASN A 114 7.82 -5.60 17.72
CA ASN A 114 6.53 -6.08 17.18
C ASN A 114 5.59 -4.93 16.74
N ALA A 115 5.87 -3.68 17.14
CA ALA A 115 5.10 -2.49 16.77
C ALA A 115 6.01 -1.26 16.76
N LEU A 116 5.55 -0.18 16.12
CA LEU A 116 6.25 1.11 16.06
C LEU A 116 7.69 1.00 15.54
N ASP A 117 7.89 0.22 14.49
CA ASP A 117 9.20 0.02 13.87
C ASP A 117 9.13 0.08 12.35
N LEU A 118 10.23 0.48 11.73
CA LEU A 118 10.39 0.49 10.28
C LEU A 118 10.89 -0.88 9.83
N ALA A 119 10.38 -1.35 8.69
CA ALA A 119 10.84 -2.61 8.11
C ALA A 119 12.33 -2.52 7.75
N GLN A 120 13.13 -3.49 8.22
CA GLN A 120 14.46 -3.72 7.67
C GLN A 120 14.36 -4.48 6.35
N VAL A 121 13.44 -5.45 6.31
CA VAL A 121 13.01 -6.23 5.14
C VAL A 121 11.52 -6.50 5.29
N GLY A 122 10.78 -6.49 4.17
CA GLY A 122 9.35 -6.78 4.09
C GLY A 122 8.94 -7.06 2.66
#